data_AF-A0A2H0P496-F1
#
_entry.id   AF-A0A2H0P496-F1
#
_cell.length_a   1.000
_cell.length_b   1.000
_cell.length_c   1.000
_cell.angle_alpha   90.00
_cell.angle_beta   90.00
_cell.angle_gamma   90.00
#
_symmetry.space_group_name_H-M   'P 1'
#
loop_
_entity.id
_entity.type
_entity.pdbx_description
1 polymer ?
#
loop_
_entity_poly.entity_id
_entity_poly.type
_entity_poly.pdbx_seq_one_letter_code
_entity_poly.pdbx_strand_id
1 'polypeptide(L)'
;MPKTKAPAKAKKPKKAAPKANAEAHEHRAAEQIMETVLKEQSLEASAERLDQWITIECPHCSEGSELHVISDMDGQSIDQDCTVCCRAYVAHIEIDEGEAHVGVEAA
;
A
#
# COMPACT_ATOMS: atom_id res chain seq x y z
N MET A 1 -40.93 32.99 -69.84
CA MET A 1 -40.02 33.19 -68.69
C MET A 1 -40.78 34.01 -67.64
N PRO A 2 -40.61 33.88 -66.31
CA PRO A 2 -40.05 32.80 -65.51
C PRO A 2 -40.82 32.45 -64.20
N LYS A 3 -40.74 31.16 -63.83
CA LYS A 3 -40.45 30.61 -62.48
C LYS A 3 -41.54 30.62 -61.39
N THR A 4 -42.25 29.49 -61.34
CA THR A 4 -42.69 28.79 -60.12
C THR A 4 -41.56 28.68 -59.09
N LYS A 5 -41.82 29.02 -57.83
CA LYS A 5 -40.95 28.72 -56.67
C LYS A 5 -41.78 28.08 -55.57
N ALA A 6 -41.58 26.78 -55.37
CA ALA A 6 -41.88 26.10 -54.11
C ALA A 6 -40.63 26.16 -53.22
N PRO A 7 -40.77 26.36 -51.89
CA PRO A 7 -39.74 25.96 -50.95
C PRO A 7 -40.19 24.79 -50.09
N ALA A 8 -39.43 23.71 -50.27
CA ALA A 8 -39.04 22.65 -49.34
C ALA A 8 -39.68 22.60 -47.94
N LYS A 9 -40.28 21.44 -47.62
CA LYS A 9 -40.55 20.99 -46.25
C LYS A 9 -39.22 20.91 -45.47
N ALA A 10 -39.08 21.75 -44.45
CA ALA A 10 -37.98 21.69 -43.50
C ALA A 10 -38.04 20.37 -42.72
N LYS A 11 -37.01 19.53 -42.87
CA LYS A 11 -36.81 18.33 -42.06
C LYS A 11 -36.42 18.74 -40.64
N LYS A 12 -37.13 18.21 -39.63
CA LYS A 12 -36.85 18.34 -38.20
C LYS A 12 -35.36 18.05 -37.89
N PRO A 13 -34.67 18.85 -37.06
CA PRO A 13 -33.37 18.47 -36.55
C PRO A 13 -33.52 17.28 -35.58
N LYS A 14 -32.81 16.18 -35.87
CA LYS A 14 -32.62 15.08 -34.92
C LYS A 14 -31.84 15.64 -33.71
N LYS A 15 -32.42 15.48 -32.52
CA LYS A 15 -31.81 15.78 -31.21
C LYS A 15 -30.36 15.27 -31.16
N ALA A 16 -29.41 16.18 -31.02
CA ALA A 16 -28.05 15.87 -30.59
C ALA A 16 -28.07 15.75 -29.06
N ALA A 17 -28.19 14.54 -28.53
CA ALA A 17 -27.98 14.27 -27.12
C ALA A 17 -27.45 12.83 -26.98
N PRO A 18 -26.11 12.67 -26.97
CA PRO A 18 -25.56 11.73 -26.00
C PRO A 18 -24.27 12.19 -25.29
N LYS A 19 -23.61 13.28 -25.71
CA LYS A 19 -22.27 13.64 -25.21
C LYS A 19 -22.23 14.01 -23.72
N ALA A 20 -23.19 14.80 -23.25
CA ALA A 20 -23.26 15.22 -21.85
C ALA A 20 -23.47 14.06 -20.86
N ASN A 21 -24.04 12.94 -21.30
CA ASN A 21 -24.24 11.77 -20.44
C ASN A 21 -22.98 10.89 -20.37
N ALA A 22 -22.21 10.82 -21.45
CA ALA A 22 -20.92 10.14 -21.50
C ALA A 22 -19.89 10.85 -20.62
N GLU A 23 -19.75 12.19 -20.75
CA GLU A 23 -18.81 12.98 -19.93
C GLU A 23 -19.13 12.89 -18.42
N ALA A 24 -20.41 12.87 -18.05
CA ALA A 24 -20.82 12.69 -16.65
C ALA A 24 -20.54 11.26 -16.13
N HIS A 25 -20.65 10.25 -16.98
CA HIS A 25 -20.31 8.86 -16.64
C HIS A 25 -18.79 8.69 -16.48
N GLU A 26 -17.99 9.29 -17.36
CA GLU A 26 -16.53 9.29 -17.29
C GLU A 26 -16.02 10.00 -16.03
N HIS A 27 -16.60 11.16 -15.69
CA HIS A 27 -16.25 11.87 -14.46
C HIS A 27 -16.56 11.03 -13.21
N ARG A 28 -17.75 10.42 -13.17
CA ARG A 28 -18.17 9.57 -12.06
C ARG A 28 -17.30 8.32 -11.92
N ALA A 29 -16.90 7.72 -13.04
CA ALA A 29 -15.98 6.58 -13.03
C ALA A 29 -14.60 6.98 -12.52
N ALA A 30 -14.08 8.15 -12.91
CA ALA A 30 -12.81 8.67 -12.41
C ALA A 30 -12.84 8.93 -10.89
N GLU A 31 -13.94 9.50 -10.38
CA GLU A 31 -14.15 9.71 -8.94
C GLU A 31 -14.18 8.38 -8.17
N GLN A 32 -14.87 7.36 -8.69
CA GLN A 32 -14.92 6.03 -8.09
C GLN A 32 -13.55 5.34 -8.06
N ILE A 33 -12.78 5.45 -9.14
CA ILE A 33 -11.42 4.89 -9.20
C ILE A 33 -10.52 5.59 -8.18
N MET A 34 -10.58 6.93 -8.12
CA MET A 34 -9.81 7.70 -7.15
C MET A 34 -10.16 7.30 -5.71
N GLU A 35 -11.46 7.22 -5.38
CA GLU A 35 -11.93 6.78 -4.05
C GLU A 35 -11.44 5.36 -3.72
N THR A 36 -11.47 4.45 -4.69
CA THR A 36 -11.00 3.06 -4.49
C THR A 36 -9.50 3.03 -4.18
N VAL A 37 -8.68 3.74 -4.96
CA VAL A 37 -7.23 3.80 -4.77
C VAL A 37 -6.86 4.43 -3.42
N LEU A 38 -7.56 5.50 -3.01
CA LEU A 38 -7.39 6.13 -1.69
C LEU A 38 -7.74 5.16 -0.56
N LYS A 39 -8.80 4.37 -0.75
CA LYS A 39 -9.25 3.40 0.24
C LYS A 39 -8.25 2.23 0.37
N GLU A 40 -7.73 1.72 -0.73
CA GLU A 40 -6.70 0.67 -0.71
C GLU A 40 -5.42 1.17 -0.02
N GLN A 41 -4.91 2.35 -0.38
CA GLN A 41 -3.76 2.95 0.29
C GLN A 41 -3.99 3.19 1.78
N SER A 42 -5.21 3.59 2.18
CA SER A 42 -5.53 3.77 3.59
C SER A 42 -5.57 2.43 4.35
N LEU A 43 -6.01 1.35 3.72
CA LEU A 43 -6.02 0.01 4.32
C LEU A 43 -4.59 -0.53 4.46
N GLU A 44 -3.76 -0.35 3.43
CA GLU A 44 -2.33 -0.68 3.47
C GLU A 44 -1.57 0.14 4.52
N ALA A 45 -1.88 1.43 4.67
CA ALA A 45 -1.28 2.28 5.70
C ALA A 45 -1.79 1.98 7.12
N SER A 46 -2.96 1.34 7.24
CA SER A 46 -3.54 0.92 8.53
C SER A 46 -3.12 -0.49 8.93
N ALA A 47 -2.52 -1.27 8.01
CA ALA A 47 -1.77 -2.45 8.41
C ALA A 47 -0.62 -1.96 9.30
N GLU A 48 -0.65 -2.35 10.57
CA GLU A 48 0.25 -1.86 11.62
C GLU A 48 1.70 -1.90 11.15
N ARG A 49 2.24 -0.71 10.88
CA ARG A 49 3.66 -0.51 10.67
C ARG A 49 4.33 -0.65 12.03
N LEU A 50 4.70 -1.87 12.41
CA LEU A 50 5.63 -2.10 13.49
C LEU A 50 6.95 -1.46 13.10
N ASP A 51 7.43 -0.59 13.97
CA ASP A 51 8.73 0.06 13.92
C ASP A 51 9.23 0.17 15.36
N GLN A 52 9.93 -0.86 15.83
CA GLN A 52 10.36 -0.94 17.22
C GLN A 52 11.83 -1.29 17.33
N TRP A 53 12.51 -0.64 18.28
CA TRP A 53 13.88 -0.96 18.67
C TRP A 53 13.84 -1.82 19.93
N ILE A 54 14.41 -3.02 19.83
CA ILE A 54 14.44 -4.00 20.92
C ILE A 54 15.88 -4.21 21.33
N THR A 55 16.15 -4.12 22.62
CA THR A 55 17.45 -4.48 23.18
C THR A 55 17.51 -5.98 23.39
N ILE A 56 18.46 -6.64 22.74
CA ILE A 56 18.76 -8.06 22.87
C ILE A 56 20.10 -8.27 23.55
N GLU A 57 20.27 -9.37 24.26
CA GLU A 57 21.51 -9.70 24.97
C GLU A 57 22.24 -10.83 24.25
N CYS A 58 23.54 -10.66 24.00
CA CYS A 58 24.35 -11.71 23.37
C CYS A 58 24.46 -12.94 24.30
N PRO A 59 24.18 -14.17 23.82
CA PRO A 59 24.24 -15.38 24.64
C PRO A 59 25.67 -15.77 25.08
N HIS A 60 26.70 -15.13 24.53
CA HIS A 60 28.11 -15.45 24.82
C HIS A 60 28.77 -14.49 25.83
N CYS A 61 28.49 -13.19 25.74
CA CYS A 61 29.14 -12.17 26.56
C CYS A 61 28.16 -11.26 27.30
N SER A 62 26.84 -11.52 27.20
CA SER A 62 25.77 -10.73 27.82
C SER A 62 25.82 -9.23 27.48
N GLU A 63 26.37 -8.88 26.32
CA GLU A 63 26.37 -7.50 25.85
C GLU A 63 24.99 -7.18 25.25
N GLY A 64 24.42 -6.04 25.63
CA GLY A 64 23.19 -5.52 25.03
C GLY A 64 23.46 -4.94 23.65
N SER A 65 22.66 -5.34 22.65
CA SER A 65 22.66 -4.80 21.29
C SER A 65 21.25 -4.37 20.91
N GLU A 66 21.11 -3.36 20.06
CA GLU A 66 19.81 -2.86 19.61
C GLU A 66 19.46 -3.48 18.25
N LEU A 67 18.31 -4.14 18.17
CA LEU A 67 17.76 -4.69 16.93
C LEU A 67 16.53 -3.87 16.51
N HIS A 68 16.55 -3.39 15.27
CA HIS A 68 15.39 -2.74 14.67
C HIS A 68 14.47 -3.80 14.05
N VAL A 69 13.25 -3.91 14.57
CA VAL A 69 12.24 -4.85 14.11
C VAL A 69 11.11 -4.10 13.41
N ILE A 70 10.80 -4.54 12.19
CA ILE A 70 9.69 -4.03 11.37
C ILE A 70 8.73 -5.16 11.01
N SER A 71 7.48 -4.84 10.64
CA SER A 71 6.43 -5.84 10.33
C SER A 71 6.83 -6.89 9.28
N ASP A 72 7.74 -6.56 8.36
CA ASP A 72 8.21 -7.48 7.31
C ASP A 72 9.12 -8.60 7.85
N MET A 73 9.69 -8.41 9.05
CA MET A 73 10.64 -9.33 9.67
C MET A 73 9.98 -10.46 10.47
N ASP A 74 8.64 -10.52 10.50
CA ASP A 74 7.89 -11.59 11.16
C ASP A 74 8.31 -12.98 10.64
N GLY A 75 8.62 -13.90 11.57
CA GLY A 75 9.05 -15.26 11.28
C GLY A 75 10.44 -15.39 10.66
N GLN A 76 11.20 -14.29 10.55
CA GLN A 76 12.56 -14.32 10.05
C GLN A 76 13.55 -14.71 11.15
N SER A 77 14.61 -15.42 10.75
CA SER A 77 15.76 -15.71 11.61
C SER A 77 16.99 -15.09 10.99
N ILE A 78 17.70 -14.26 11.75
CA ILE A 78 18.80 -13.44 11.25
C ILE A 78 20.07 -13.84 11.99
N ASP A 79 21.12 -14.16 11.22
CA ASP A 79 22.46 -14.33 11.75
C ASP A 79 23.09 -12.95 11.98
N GLN A 80 23.57 -12.72 13.21
CA GLN A 80 24.21 -11.47 13.61
C GLN A 80 25.50 -11.79 14.37
N ASP A 81 26.56 -11.05 14.08
CA ASP A 81 27.80 -11.11 14.84
C ASP A 81 27.77 -10.11 16.01
N CYS A 82 28.21 -10.57 17.19
CA CYS A 82 28.37 -9.68 18.33
C CYS A 82 29.57 -8.75 18.12
N THR A 83 29.36 -7.44 18.24
CA THR A 83 30.40 -6.41 18.06
C THR A 83 31.52 -6.45 19.11
N VAL A 84 31.30 -7.18 20.22
CA VAL A 84 32.26 -7.27 21.33
C VAL A 84 32.99 -8.61 21.38
N CYS A 85 32.26 -9.73 21.36
CA CYS A 85 32.88 -11.06 21.41
C CYS A 85 33.12 -11.70 20.05
N CYS A 86 32.67 -11.05 18.96
CA CYS A 86 32.82 -11.50 17.57
C CYS A 86 32.29 -12.92 17.32
N ARG A 87 31.33 -13.38 18.13
CA ARG A 87 30.64 -14.65 17.95
C ARG A 87 29.30 -14.42 17.28
N ALA A 88 28.99 -15.28 16.32
CA ALA A 88 27.70 -15.32 15.67
C ALA A 88 26.62 -15.82 16.64
N TYR A 89 25.44 -15.25 16.53
CA TYR A 89 24.23 -15.69 17.21
C TYR A 89 23.06 -15.52 16.25
N VAL A 90 22.01 -16.31 16.44
CA VAL A 90 20.80 -16.24 15.64
C VAL A 90 19.73 -15.52 16.45
N ALA A 91 19.14 -14.47 15.87
CA ALA A 91 17.99 -13.78 16.39
C ALA A 91 16.73 -14.26 15.66
N HIS A 92 15.80 -14.86 16.38
CA HIS A 92 14.48 -15.26 15.89
C HIS A 92 13.46 -14.16 16.20
N ILE A 93 12.79 -13.63 15.18
CA ILE A 93 11.81 -12.56 15.31
C ILE A 93 10.40 -13.14 15.14
N GLU A 94 9.55 -12.94 16.15
CA GLU A 94 8.13 -13.30 16.14
C GLU A 94 7.31 -12.05 16.47
N ILE A 95 6.33 -11.70 15.64
CA ILE A 95 5.46 -10.54 15.88
C ILE A 95 4.05 -11.05 16.20
N ASP A 96 3.61 -10.87 17.45
CA ASP A 96 2.29 -11.32 17.93
C ASP A 96 1.45 -10.12 18.38
N GLU A 97 0.23 -10.00 17.84
CA GLU A 97 -0.73 -8.94 18.19
C GLU A 97 -0.16 -7.49 18.22
N GLY A 98 0.88 -7.23 17.41
CA GLY A 98 1.54 -5.93 17.33
C GLY A 98 2.72 -5.73 18.30
N GLU A 99 3.10 -6.76 19.06
CA GLU A 99 4.28 -6.79 19.91
C GLU A 99 5.36 -7.68 19.28
N ALA A 100 6.59 -7.16 19.18
CA ALA A 100 7.71 -7.91 18.64
C ALA A 100 8.47 -8.64 19.76
N HIS A 101 8.56 -9.95 19.62
CA HIS A 101 9.33 -10.84 20.47
C HIS A 101 10.60 -11.27 19.73
N VAL A 102 11.75 -11.15 20.39
CA VAL A 102 13.04 -11.55 19.81
C VAL A 102 13.69 -12.60 20.72
N GLY A 103 13.77 -13.83 20.21
CA GLY A 103 14.54 -14.91 20.82
C GLY A 103 15.98 -14.89 20.31
N VAL A 104 16.96 -15.13 21.19
CA VAL A 104 18.37 -15.19 20.79
C VAL A 104 18.94 -16.54 21.16
N GLU A 105 19.56 -17.22 20.18
CA GLU A 105 20.23 -18.50 20.37
C GLU A 105 21.69 -18.42 19.90
N ALA A 106 22.56 -19.19 20.57
CA ALA A 106 23.96 -19.29 20.17
C ALA A 106 24.08 -20.16 18.90
N ALA A 107 24.76 -19.63 17.87
CA ALA A 107 25.01 -20.33 16.61
C ALA A 107 26.12 -21.39 16.71
#